data_AF-A0A3B4XLK3-F1
#
_entry.id   AF-A0A3B4XLK3-F1
#
_cell.length_a   1.000
_cell.length_b   1.000
_cell.length_c   1.000
_cell.angle_alpha   90.00
_cell.angle_beta   90.00
_cell.angle_gamma   90.00
#
_symmetry.space_group_name_H-M   'P 1'
#
loop_
_entity.id
_entity.type
_entity.pdbx_description
1 polymer ?
#
loop_
_entity_poly.entity_id
_entity_poly.type
_entity_poly.pdbx_seq_one_letter_code
_entity_poly.pdbx_strand_id
1 'polypeptide(L)'
;MSESRPLRSHDAGHRKIIKHLRDKRTRNDDYNQAFLEHNSIKEQKVVVDELSNLRKNRKVYIQQKNSNIFFLADRGQTLGSCKKELDNMKKELQDM
;
A
#
# COMPACT_ATOMS: atom_id res chain seq x y z
N MET A 1 6.54 -23.15 -57.21
CA MET A 1 6.29 -22.03 -56.28
C MET A 1 5.12 -22.43 -55.39
N SER A 2 5.38 -22.84 -54.15
CA SER A 2 4.32 -23.20 -53.20
C SER A 2 3.92 -21.96 -52.41
N GLU A 3 2.71 -21.46 -52.65
CA GLU A 3 2.12 -20.36 -51.89
C GLU A 3 1.98 -20.76 -50.41
N SER A 4 2.68 -20.03 -49.56
CA SER A 4 2.56 -20.12 -48.10
C SER A 4 1.15 -19.68 -47.69
N ARG A 5 0.34 -20.64 -47.23
CA ARG A 5 -1.00 -20.35 -46.71
C ARG A 5 -0.89 -19.48 -45.45
N PRO A 6 -1.69 -18.40 -45.31
CA PRO A 6 -1.68 -17.58 -44.12
C PRO A 6 -2.22 -18.37 -42.92
N LEU A 7 -1.49 -18.33 -41.80
CA LEU A 7 -1.88 -18.93 -40.53
C LEU A 7 -3.25 -18.39 -40.09
N ARG A 8 -4.19 -19.32 -39.88
CA ARG A 8 -5.61 -19.09 -39.60
C ARG A 8 -5.86 -18.15 -38.41
N SER A 9 -6.94 -17.40 -38.53
CA SER A 9 -7.68 -16.55 -37.58
C SER A 9 -8.02 -17.12 -36.19
N HIS A 10 -7.44 -18.24 -35.76
CA HIS A 10 -7.70 -18.91 -34.47
C HIS A 10 -7.11 -18.21 -33.24
N ASP A 11 -6.21 -17.25 -33.45
CA ASP A 11 -5.41 -16.61 -32.40
C ASP A 11 -6.14 -15.39 -31.75
N ALA A 12 -7.21 -14.88 -32.36
CA ALA A 12 -7.94 -13.73 -31.83
C ALA A 12 -8.75 -14.06 -30.55
N GLY A 13 -9.35 -15.25 -30.48
CA GLY A 13 -10.13 -15.69 -29.32
C GLY A 13 -9.26 -15.93 -28.09
N HIS A 14 -8.14 -16.63 -28.28
CA HIS A 14 -7.17 -16.91 -27.21
C HIS A 14 -6.57 -15.62 -26.64
N ARG A 15 -6.20 -14.66 -27.51
CA ARG A 15 -5.71 -13.34 -27.10
C ARG A 15 -6.74 -12.53 -26.30
N LYS A 16 -8.03 -12.59 -26.66
CA LYS A 16 -9.11 -11.94 -25.89
C LYS A 16 -9.25 -12.52 -24.48
N ILE A 17 -9.16 -13.85 -24.35
CA ILE A 17 -9.24 -14.52 -23.04
C ILE A 17 -8.05 -14.13 -22.15
N ILE A 18 -6.82 -14.17 -22.69
CA ILE A 18 -5.61 -13.78 -21.95
C ILE A 18 -5.70 -12.32 -21.48
N LYS A 19 -6.17 -11.40 -22.33
CA LYS A 19 -6.35 -9.98 -21.96
C LYS A 19 -7.35 -9.83 -20.81
N HIS A 20 -8.53 -10.47 -20.91
CA HIS A 20 -9.55 -10.40 -19.86
C HIS A 20 -9.08 -10.97 -18.51
N LEU A 21 -8.32 -12.07 -18.54
CA LEU A 21 -7.74 -12.65 -17.32
C LEU A 21 -6.68 -11.72 -16.71
N ARG A 22 -5.87 -11.06 -17.54
CA ARG A 22 -4.90 -10.04 -17.09
C ARG A 22 -5.63 -8.86 -16.44
N ASP A 23 -6.64 -8.30 -17.12
CA ASP A 23 -7.42 -7.16 -16.61
C ASP A 23 -8.21 -7.50 -15.33
N LYS A 24 -8.57 -8.78 -15.13
CA LYS A 24 -9.15 -9.25 -13.85
C LYS A 24 -8.13 -9.35 -12.74
N ARG A 25 -6.91 -9.81 -13.05
CA ARG A 25 -5.82 -9.88 -12.07
C ARG A 25 -5.40 -8.49 -11.61
N THR A 26 -5.16 -7.56 -12.54
CA THR A 26 -4.78 -6.18 -12.20
C THR A 26 -5.81 -5.52 -11.31
N ARG A 27 -7.11 -5.62 -11.65
CA ARG A 27 -8.19 -5.09 -10.78
C ARG A 27 -8.20 -5.68 -9.37
N ASN A 28 -7.84 -6.96 -9.22
CA ASN A 28 -7.73 -7.57 -7.90
C ASN A 28 -6.52 -7.03 -7.15
N ASP A 29 -5.38 -6.87 -7.82
CA ASP A 29 -4.17 -6.29 -7.25
C ASP A 29 -4.43 -4.83 -6.80
N ASP A 30 -5.10 -4.03 -7.63
CA ASP A 30 -5.51 -2.65 -7.32
C ASP A 30 -6.43 -2.59 -6.08
N TYR A 31 -7.40 -3.51 -5.99
CA TYR A 31 -8.29 -3.60 -4.83
C TYR A 31 -7.54 -3.98 -3.56
N ASN A 32 -6.65 -4.97 -3.63
CA ASN A 32 -5.85 -5.39 -2.50
C ASN A 32 -4.92 -4.26 -2.02
N GLN A 33 -4.33 -3.52 -2.97
CA GLN A 33 -3.49 -2.36 -2.67
C GLN A 33 -4.30 -1.27 -1.95
N ALA A 34 -5.45 -0.87 -2.49
CA ALA A 34 -6.32 0.14 -1.86
C ALA A 34 -6.81 -0.28 -0.46
N PHE A 35 -7.11 -1.58 -0.27
CA PHE A 35 -7.49 -2.11 1.02
C PHE A 35 -6.35 -2.04 2.05
N LEU A 36 -5.13 -2.41 1.65
CA LEU A 36 -3.93 -2.35 2.50
C LEU A 36 -3.58 -0.91 2.88
N GLU A 37 -3.66 0.02 1.94
CA GLU A 37 -3.41 1.45 2.17
C GLU A 37 -4.43 2.04 3.14
N HIS A 38 -5.71 1.74 2.95
CA HIS A 38 -6.77 2.21 3.84
C HIS A 38 -6.59 1.67 5.27
N ASN A 39 -6.15 0.42 5.44
CA ASN A 39 -5.84 -0.12 6.76
C ASN A 39 -4.60 0.56 7.37
N SER A 40 -3.55 0.79 6.59
CA SER A 40 -2.35 1.51 7.02
C SER A 40 -2.67 2.92 7.52
N ILE A 41 -3.55 3.65 6.82
CA ILE A 41 -4.01 4.99 7.24
C ILE A 41 -4.77 4.93 8.57
N LYS A 42 -5.62 3.91 8.76
CA LYS A 42 -6.36 3.72 10.02
C LYS A 42 -5.43 3.42 11.19
N GLU A 43 -4.47 2.52 10.99
CA GLU A 43 -3.48 2.16 12.01
C GLU A 43 -2.64 3.38 12.41
N GLN A 44 -2.14 4.14 11.43
CA GLN A 44 -1.37 5.34 11.70
C GLN A 44 -2.18 6.42 12.43
N LYS A 45 -3.47 6.55 12.11
CA LYS A 45 -4.36 7.45 12.84
C LYS A 45 -4.46 7.07 14.31
N VAL A 46 -4.62 5.78 14.61
CA VAL A 46 -4.62 5.29 16.00
C VAL A 46 -3.29 5.63 16.69
N VAL A 47 -2.14 5.40 16.03
CA VAL A 47 -0.82 5.75 16.60
C VAL A 47 -0.72 7.24 16.94
N VAL A 48 -1.19 8.13 16.05
CA VAL A 48 -1.19 9.58 16.29
C VAL A 48 -2.09 9.96 17.47
N ASP A 49 -3.28 9.36 17.56
CA ASP A 49 -4.24 9.62 18.64
C ASP A 49 -3.68 9.15 19.99
N GLU A 50 -3.11 7.95 20.05
CA GLU A 50 -2.47 7.39 21.25
C GLU A 50 -1.27 8.25 21.71
N LEU A 51 -0.37 8.63 20.79
CA LEU A 51 0.80 9.46 21.13
C LEU A 51 0.40 10.88 21.57
N SER A 52 -0.66 11.44 21.00
CA SER A 52 -1.18 12.76 21.38
C SER A 52 -1.74 12.75 22.81
N ASN A 53 -2.42 11.67 23.19
CA ASN A 53 -3.00 11.48 24.51
C ASN A 53 -2.01 10.93 25.55
N LEU A 54 -0.81 10.54 25.13
CA LEU A 54 0.22 10.01 26.03
C LEU A 54 0.70 11.07 27.03
N ARG A 55 0.69 10.72 28.33
CA ARG A 55 1.18 11.60 29.41
C ARG A 55 2.65 12.02 29.17
N LYS A 56 2.97 13.28 29.46
CA LYS A 56 4.25 13.94 29.12
C LYS A 56 5.53 13.18 29.56
N ASN A 57 5.49 12.43 30.66
CA ASN A 57 6.67 11.76 31.24
C ASN A 57 6.82 10.28 30.82
N ARG A 58 5.98 9.79 29.90
CA ARG A 58 6.07 8.41 29.40
C ARG A 58 7.13 8.33 28.32
N LYS A 59 7.94 7.26 28.40
CA LYS A 59 8.95 6.94 27.39
C LYS A 59 8.27 6.35 26.16
N VAL A 60 8.70 6.78 24.99
CA VAL A 60 8.29 6.22 23.70
C VAL A 60 9.43 5.39 23.17
N TYR A 61 9.11 4.20 22.67
CA TYR A 61 10.07 3.31 22.06
C TYR A 61 9.61 2.99 20.65
N ILE A 62 10.53 3.06 19.69
CA ILE A 62 10.28 2.69 18.29
C ILE A 62 10.93 1.32 18.05
N GLN A 63 10.14 0.39 17.53
CA GLN A 63 10.62 -0.92 17.12
C GLN A 63 11.29 -0.84 15.75
N GLN A 64 12.46 -1.44 15.61
CA GLN A 64 13.10 -1.60 14.30
C GLN A 64 12.37 -2.66 13.48
N LYS A 65 12.13 -2.36 12.19
CA LYS A 65 11.44 -3.27 11.27
C LYS A 65 12.08 -4.66 11.24
N ASN A 66 11.24 -5.70 11.25
CA ASN A 66 11.63 -7.11 11.19
C ASN A 66 12.55 -7.58 12.33
N SER A 67 12.48 -6.92 13.49
CA SER A 67 13.26 -7.28 14.68
C SER A 67 12.51 -6.96 15.96
N ASN A 68 12.95 -7.52 17.08
CA ASN A 68 12.42 -7.18 18.42
C ASN A 68 13.30 -6.15 19.15
N ILE A 69 14.00 -5.30 18.41
CA ILE A 69 14.87 -4.26 18.95
C ILE A 69 14.07 -2.95 19.06
N PHE A 70 14.16 -2.30 20.23
CA PHE A 70 13.44 -1.07 20.55
C PHE A 70 14.42 0.05 20.88
N PHE A 71 14.24 1.22 20.27
CA PHE A 71 15.04 2.41 20.52
C PHE A 71 14.21 3.46 21.26
N LEU A 72 14.78 4.06 22.30
CA LEU A 72 14.17 5.20 22.97
C LEU A 72 14.10 6.37 21.99
N ALA A 73 12.91 6.95 21.83
CA ALA A 73 12.67 8.06 20.93
C ALA A 73 12.08 9.26 21.66
N ASP A 74 12.34 10.46 21.15
CA ASP A 74 11.66 11.65 21.63
C ASP A 74 10.18 11.60 21.26
N ARG A 75 9.31 11.86 22.24
CA ARG A 75 7.86 11.79 22.06
C ARG A 75 7.37 12.84 21.06
N GLY A 76 7.90 14.06 21.14
CA GLY A 76 7.47 15.18 20.30
C GLY A 76 7.85 14.94 18.83
N GLN A 77 9.10 14.53 18.61
CA GLN A 77 9.62 14.14 17.30
C GLN A 77 8.83 12.97 16.71
N THR A 78 8.61 11.91 17.49
CA THR A 78 7.85 10.74 17.03
C THR A 78 6.42 11.12 16.63
N LEU A 79 5.72 11.89 17.47
CA LEU A 79 4.37 12.39 17.15
C LEU A 79 4.36 13.25 15.88
N GLY A 80 5.34 14.14 15.73
CA GLY A 80 5.48 14.98 14.53
C GLY A 80 5.69 14.17 13.27
N SER A 81 6.58 13.17 13.31
CA SER A 81 6.82 12.23 12.22
C SER A 81 5.56 11.44 11.86
N CYS A 82 4.86 10.89 12.86
CA CYS A 82 3.65 10.11 12.62
C CYS A 82 2.52 10.93 11.98
N LYS A 83 2.35 12.21 12.40
CA LYS A 83 1.40 13.15 11.78
C LYS A 83 1.74 13.42 10.32
N LYS A 84 3.01 13.72 10.04
CA LYS A 84 3.48 13.98 8.67
C LYS A 84 3.28 12.77 7.76
N GLU A 85 3.58 11.57 8.25
CA GLU A 85 3.36 10.32 7.53
C GLU A 85 1.86 10.09 7.23
N LEU A 86 0.99 10.32 8.22
CA LEU A 86 -0.45 10.23 8.03
C LEU A 86 -0.97 11.22 6.97
N ASP A 87 -0.46 12.45 6.98
CA ASP A 87 -0.84 13.47 6.00
C ASP A 87 -0.38 13.11 4.59
N ASN A 88 0.82 12.52 4.45
CA ASN A 88 1.33 12.04 3.17
C ASN A 88 0.47 10.89 2.62
N MET A 89 0.18 9.87 3.42
CA MET A 89 -0.65 8.74 2.98
C MET A 89 -2.06 9.17 2.57
N LYS A 90 -2.65 10.15 3.26
CA LYS A 90 -3.95 10.71 2.88
C LYS A 90 -3.90 11.45 1.54
N LYS A 91 -2.82 12.16 1.24
CA LYS A 91 -2.64 12.84 -0.05
C LYS A 91 -2.47 11.84 -1.18
N GLU A 92 -1.63 10.83 -0.98
CA GLU A 92 -1.45 9.75 -1.97
C GLU A 92 -2.78 9.05 -2.30
N LEU A 93 -3.65 8.82 -1.31
CA LEU A 93 -4.99 8.28 -1.54
C LEU A 93 -5.94 9.27 -2.26
N GLN A 94 -5.78 10.58 -2.08
CA GLN A 94 -6.59 11.59 -2.76
C GLN A 94 -6.13 11.86 -4.20
N ASP A 95 -4.85 11.66 -4.48
CA ASP A 95 -4.22 11.88 -5.79
C ASP A 95 -4.37 10.66 -6.72
N MET A 96 -4.84 9.51 -6.21
CA MET A 96 -5.24 8.31 -6.97
C MET A 96 -6.68 8.40 -7.49
#